data_AF-A0A2M9ZKZ0-F1
#
_entry.id   AF-A0A2M9ZKZ0-F1
#
_cell.length_a   1.000
_cell.length_b   1.000
_cell.length_c   1.000
_cell.angle_alpha   90.00
_cell.angle_beta   90.00
_cell.angle_gamma   90.00
#
_symmetry.space_group_name_H-M   'P 1'
#
loop_
_entity.id
_entity.type
_entity.pdbx_description
1 polymer ?
#
loop_
_entity_poly.entity_id
_entity_poly.type
_entity_poly.pdbx_seq_one_letter_code
_entity_poly.pdbx_strand_id
1 'polypeptide(L)'
;MPCKFEKKANLKDRYLKRNDFSVRETGGKMEALLISKVLFLIGCVPYIFLGTAHIVLTFKDMKKSSALSPANLKVRTSMEESNLKLTNETTIWKAWIGFNFSHGMGAVFFGFIYLWIGISDFGFLLANWLLLPLAIVISLSYLILSLRFWFSKPTIGISIASVMFVASYVTSWLIQ
;
A
#
# COMPACT_ATOMS: atom_id res chain seq x y z
N MET A 1 57.68 1.37 -34.78
CA MET A 1 56.31 0.95 -35.17
C MET A 1 55.70 0.21 -33.99
N PRO A 2 54.67 0.74 -33.29
CA PRO A 2 54.05 -0.01 -32.20
C PRO A 2 53.39 -1.27 -32.77
N CYS A 3 53.73 -2.40 -32.14
CA CYS A 3 53.46 -3.75 -32.60
C CYS A 3 51.95 -4.02 -32.64
N LYS A 4 51.43 -4.65 -33.71
CA LYS A 4 50.01 -5.04 -33.85
C LYS A 4 49.48 -5.85 -32.65
N PHE A 5 50.36 -6.51 -31.89
CA PHE A 5 50.02 -7.25 -30.67
C PHE A 5 49.57 -6.35 -29.51
N GLU A 6 50.22 -5.20 -29.31
CA GLU A 6 49.94 -4.28 -28.20
C GLU A 6 48.56 -3.62 -28.38
N LYS A 7 48.18 -3.30 -29.62
CA LYS A 7 46.83 -2.82 -29.96
C LYS A 7 45.74 -3.86 -29.69
N LYS A 8 46.00 -5.15 -29.92
CA LYS A 8 45.02 -6.23 -29.67
C LYS A 8 44.79 -6.47 -28.18
N ALA A 9 45.85 -6.46 -27.36
CA ALA A 9 45.73 -6.56 -25.91
C ALA A 9 44.89 -5.40 -25.34
N ASN A 10 45.18 -4.16 -25.77
CA ASN A 10 44.46 -2.97 -25.33
C ASN A 10 42.96 -2.95 -25.74
N LEU A 11 42.61 -3.53 -26.90
CA LEU A 11 41.21 -3.68 -27.33
C LEU A 11 40.45 -4.72 -26.51
N LYS A 12 41.09 -5.85 -26.18
CA LYS A 12 40.49 -6.91 -25.36
C LYS A 12 40.20 -6.39 -23.94
N ASP A 13 41.15 -5.66 -23.35
CA ASP A 13 40.98 -5.09 -22.01
C ASP A 13 39.87 -4.04 -21.96
N ARG A 14 39.78 -3.18 -22.99
CA ARG A 14 38.67 -2.22 -23.13
C ARG A 14 37.32 -2.90 -23.28
N TYR A 15 37.24 -4.00 -24.05
CA TYR A 15 36.01 -4.77 -24.21
C TYR A 15 35.57 -5.43 -22.89
N LEU A 16 36.50 -6.07 -22.16
CA LEU A 16 36.21 -6.70 -20.87
C LEU A 16 35.78 -5.67 -19.82
N LYS A 17 36.45 -4.52 -19.74
CA LYS A 17 36.08 -3.44 -18.80
C LYS A 17 34.71 -2.85 -19.11
N ARG A 18 34.36 -2.69 -20.40
CA ARG A 18 33.03 -2.23 -20.84
C ARG A 18 31.93 -3.24 -20.47
N ASN A 19 32.19 -4.52 -20.68
CA ASN A 19 31.24 -5.58 -20.30
C ASN A 19 31.07 -5.68 -18.78
N ASP A 20 32.15 -5.64 -17.99
CA ASP A 20 32.07 -5.64 -16.52
C ASP A 20 31.26 -4.44 -16.01
N PHE A 21 31.50 -3.25 -16.55
CA PHE A 21 30.70 -2.07 -16.23
C PHE A 21 29.22 -2.24 -16.57
N SER A 22 28.90 -2.72 -17.78
CA SER A 22 27.51 -2.97 -18.22
C SER A 22 26.81 -4.02 -17.37
N VAL A 23 27.50 -5.09 -16.98
CA VAL A 23 26.96 -6.16 -16.13
C VAL A 23 26.67 -5.63 -14.73
N ARG A 24 27.58 -4.83 -14.14
CA ARG A 24 27.36 -4.21 -12.83
C ARG A 24 26.23 -3.21 -12.85
N GLU A 25 26.14 -2.39 -13.89
CA GLU A 25 25.04 -1.42 -14.05
C GLU A 25 23.68 -2.13 -14.18
N THR A 26 23.62 -3.19 -14.99
CA THR A 26 22.40 -4.00 -15.15
C THR A 26 22.03 -4.72 -13.85
N GLY A 27 23.03 -5.28 -13.16
CA GLY A 27 22.84 -5.92 -11.85
C GLY A 27 22.25 -4.97 -10.81
N GLY A 28 22.81 -3.77 -10.67
CA GLY A 28 22.31 -2.76 -9.73
C GLY A 28 20.87 -2.31 -10.05
N LYS A 29 20.52 -2.16 -11.32
CA LYS A 29 19.15 -1.84 -11.75
C LYS A 29 18.16 -2.95 -11.38
N MET A 30 18.54 -4.22 -11.58
CA MET A 30 17.69 -5.37 -11.21
C MET A 30 17.51 -5.50 -9.70
N GLU A 31 18.56 -5.26 -8.92
CA GLU A 31 18.48 -5.27 -7.44
C GLU A 31 17.55 -4.19 -6.92
N ALA A 32 17.69 -2.94 -7.40
CA ALA A 32 16.81 -1.84 -7.01
C ALA A 32 15.36 -2.07 -7.44
N LEU A 33 15.12 -2.65 -8.62
CA LEU A 33 13.79 -3.04 -9.06
C LEU A 33 13.16 -4.08 -8.12
N LEU A 34 13.95 -5.09 -7.72
CA LEU A 34 13.50 -6.10 -6.77
C LEU A 34 13.16 -5.49 -5.40
N ILE A 35 14.01 -4.59 -4.89
CA ILE A 35 13.78 -3.88 -3.64
C ILE A 35 12.50 -3.05 -3.73
N SER A 36 12.33 -2.27 -4.80
CA SER A 36 11.11 -1.48 -5.02
C SER A 36 9.86 -2.34 -5.05
N LYS A 37 9.91 -3.49 -5.74
CA LYS A 37 8.82 -4.48 -5.77
C LYS A 37 8.50 -5.01 -4.37
N VAL A 38 9.50 -5.46 -3.62
CA VAL A 38 9.30 -6.02 -2.28
C VAL A 38 8.71 -4.98 -1.33
N LEU A 39 9.24 -3.75 -1.33
CA LEU A 39 8.69 -2.64 -0.54
C LEU A 39 7.22 -2.39 -0.88
N PHE A 40 6.89 -2.34 -2.18
CA PHE A 40 5.51 -2.13 -2.64
C PHE A 40 4.56 -3.22 -2.12
N LEU A 41 4.95 -4.48 -2.26
CA LEU A 41 4.15 -5.63 -1.83
C LEU A 41 3.96 -5.65 -0.31
N ILE A 42 5.01 -5.37 0.45
CA ILE A 42 4.93 -5.26 1.92
C ILE A 42 3.99 -4.11 2.31
N GLY A 43 4.01 -2.99 1.59
CA GLY A 43 3.10 -1.86 1.83
C GLY A 43 1.60 -2.21 1.67
N CYS A 44 1.29 -3.21 0.85
CA CYS A 44 -0.10 -3.67 0.66
C CYS A 44 -0.64 -4.48 1.86
N VAL A 45 0.24 -5.18 2.59
CA VAL A 45 -0.15 -6.13 3.64
C VAL A 45 -0.90 -5.47 4.81
N PRO A 46 -0.45 -4.32 5.37
CA PRO A 46 -1.18 -3.65 6.44
C PRO A 46 -2.63 -3.30 6.08
N TYR A 47 -2.90 -2.90 4.84
CA TYR A 47 -4.25 -2.55 4.39
C TYR A 47 -5.18 -3.76 4.35
N ILE A 48 -4.69 -4.89 3.85
CA ILE A 48 -5.44 -6.15 3.84
C ILE A 48 -5.72 -6.58 5.28
N PHE A 49 -4.69 -6.62 6.13
CA PHE A 49 -4.82 -7.06 7.51
C PHE A 49 -5.78 -6.17 8.33
N LEU A 50 -5.56 -4.85 8.31
CA LEU A 50 -6.39 -3.90 9.05
C LEU A 50 -7.82 -3.87 8.51
N GLY A 51 -8.00 -3.90 7.18
CA GLY A 51 -9.31 -3.93 6.56
C GLY A 51 -10.09 -5.19 6.93
N THR A 52 -9.46 -6.37 6.86
CA THR A 52 -10.08 -7.64 7.28
C THR A 52 -10.41 -7.62 8.77
N ALA A 53 -9.50 -7.14 9.63
CA ALA A 53 -9.77 -6.98 11.04
C ALA A 53 -10.98 -6.07 11.29
N HIS A 54 -11.08 -4.95 10.58
CA HIS A 54 -12.18 -4.00 10.69
C HIS A 54 -13.53 -4.63 10.27
N ILE A 55 -13.55 -5.41 9.19
CA ILE A 55 -14.74 -6.17 8.76
C ILE A 55 -15.16 -7.18 9.83
N VAL A 56 -14.22 -7.99 10.35
CA VAL A 56 -14.50 -9.00 11.37
C VAL A 56 -15.03 -8.36 12.64
N LEU A 57 -14.44 -7.25 13.09
CA LEU A 57 -14.90 -6.51 14.26
C LEU A 57 -16.28 -5.91 14.05
N THR A 58 -16.58 -5.39 12.85
CA THR A 58 -17.91 -4.87 12.50
C THR A 58 -18.98 -5.97 12.61
N PHE A 59 -18.72 -7.17 12.09
CA PHE A 59 -19.65 -8.30 12.23
C PHE A 59 -19.82 -8.75 13.68
N LYS A 60 -18.77 -8.66 14.51
CA LYS A 60 -18.86 -8.93 15.94
C LYS A 60 -19.78 -7.91 16.63
N ASP A 61 -19.63 -6.62 16.31
CA ASP A 61 -20.43 -5.54 16.88
C ASP A 61 -21.92 -5.63 16.57
N MET A 62 -22.28 -6.16 15.39
CA MET A 62 -23.67 -6.48 15.05
C MET A 62 -24.30 -7.46 16.05
N LYS A 63 -23.54 -8.46 16.50
CA LYS A 63 -24.02 -9.51 17.41
C LYS A 63 -23.96 -9.10 18.87
N LYS A 64 -22.88 -8.43 19.28
CA LYS A 64 -22.64 -8.01 20.67
C LYS A 64 -21.78 -6.77 20.67
N SER A 65 -22.09 -5.79 21.52
CA SER A 65 -21.25 -4.61 21.70
C SER A 65 -19.81 -5.02 22.02
N SER A 66 -18.88 -4.67 21.14
CA SER A 66 -17.48 -5.04 21.22
C SER A 66 -16.56 -3.84 20.95
N ALA A 67 -15.80 -3.84 19.85
CA ALA A 67 -14.68 -2.94 19.64
C ALA A 67 -15.02 -1.62 18.94
N LEU A 68 -15.92 -1.63 17.96
CA LEU A 68 -16.31 -0.45 17.17
C LEU A 68 -17.70 0.05 17.53
N SER A 69 -18.44 -0.68 18.38
CA SER A 69 -19.70 -0.19 18.97
C SER A 69 -19.44 0.83 20.10
N PRO A 70 -20.38 1.75 20.38
CA PRO A 70 -20.30 2.59 21.58
C PRO A 70 -20.14 1.75 22.85
N ALA A 71 -19.24 2.16 23.73
CA ALA A 71 -19.03 1.50 25.03
C ALA A 71 -20.24 1.64 25.97
N ASN A 72 -20.97 2.75 25.87
CA ASN A 72 -22.20 2.98 26.63
C ASN A 72 -23.41 2.42 25.87
N LEU A 73 -24.06 1.40 26.44
CA LEU A 73 -25.24 0.76 25.86
C LEU A 73 -26.38 1.74 25.59
N LYS A 74 -26.57 2.77 26.41
CA LYS A 74 -27.61 3.78 26.17
C LYS A 74 -27.38 4.52 24.85
N VAL A 75 -26.13 4.83 24.52
CA VAL A 75 -25.78 5.48 23.24
C VAL A 75 -26.09 4.55 22.08
N ARG A 76 -25.74 3.26 22.20
CA ARG A 76 -26.10 2.26 21.20
C ARG A 76 -27.62 2.18 20.99
N THR A 77 -28.39 2.07 22.07
CA THR A 77 -29.86 2.04 22.00
C THR A 77 -30.41 3.29 21.32
N SER A 78 -29.92 4.49 21.66
CA SER A 78 -30.33 5.72 20.98
C SER A 78 -29.96 5.73 19.49
N MET A 79 -28.81 5.17 19.09
CA MET A 79 -28.44 5.03 17.68
C MET A 79 -29.33 4.03 16.93
N GLU A 80 -29.83 3.00 17.62
CA GLU A 80 -30.77 2.01 17.06
C GLU A 80 -32.17 2.60 16.89
N GLU A 81 -32.60 3.50 17.78
CA GLU A 81 -33.92 4.15 17.77
C GLU A 81 -33.98 5.42 16.91
N SER A 82 -32.82 6.01 16.58
CA SER A 82 -32.75 7.26 15.81
C SER A 82 -32.46 7.00 14.33
N ASN A 83 -33.20 7.65 13.45
CA ASN A 83 -32.91 7.72 12.02
C ASN A 83 -31.88 8.80 11.68
N LEU A 84 -31.23 8.67 10.53
CA LEU A 84 -30.48 9.80 9.96
C LEU A 84 -31.45 10.92 9.59
N LYS A 85 -31.06 12.18 9.79
CA LYS A 85 -31.88 13.32 9.37
C LYS A 85 -32.16 13.33 7.87
N LEU A 86 -31.26 12.75 7.07
CA LEU A 86 -31.38 12.68 5.62
C LEU A 86 -32.51 11.73 5.15
N THR A 87 -32.79 10.65 5.88
CA THR A 87 -33.76 9.62 5.48
C THR A 87 -34.23 8.78 6.66
N ASN A 88 -35.49 8.31 6.62
CA ASN A 88 -36.06 7.38 7.58
C ASN A 88 -35.83 5.90 7.24
N GLU A 89 -35.13 5.60 6.13
CA GLU A 89 -34.86 4.22 5.70
C GLU A 89 -33.75 3.53 6.50
N THR A 90 -32.89 4.30 7.18
CA THR A 90 -31.80 3.77 7.99
C THR A 90 -31.67 4.48 9.33
N THR A 91 -31.33 3.68 10.35
CA THR A 91 -30.98 4.17 11.68
C THR A 91 -29.51 4.59 11.71
N ILE A 92 -29.14 5.41 12.71
CA ILE A 92 -27.73 5.80 12.93
C ILE A 92 -26.87 4.55 13.14
N TRP A 93 -27.40 3.53 13.85
CA TRP A 93 -26.70 2.28 14.07
C TRP A 93 -26.46 1.49 12.78
N LYS A 94 -27.48 1.33 11.93
CA LYS A 94 -27.33 0.65 10.64
C LYS A 94 -26.33 1.38 9.73
N ALA A 95 -26.37 2.71 9.71
CA ALA A 95 -25.40 3.52 8.97
C ALA A 95 -23.98 3.36 9.51
N TRP A 96 -23.80 3.37 10.84
CA TRP A 96 -22.50 3.14 11.50
C TRP A 96 -21.90 1.79 11.12
N ILE A 97 -22.69 0.71 11.17
CA ILE A 97 -22.26 -0.62 10.73
C ILE A 97 -21.87 -0.60 9.24
N GLY A 98 -22.71 -0.01 8.38
CA GLY A 98 -22.44 0.13 6.96
C GLY A 98 -21.16 0.91 6.65
N PHE A 99 -20.88 1.99 7.37
CA PHE A 99 -19.66 2.77 7.21
C PHE A 99 -18.40 2.01 7.64
N ASN A 100 -18.42 1.31 8.77
CA ASN A 100 -17.27 0.51 9.20
C ASN A 100 -17.04 -0.67 8.26
N PHE A 101 -18.10 -1.36 7.82
CA PHE A 101 -17.98 -2.45 6.86
C PHE A 101 -17.42 -1.97 5.51
N SER A 102 -17.98 -0.90 4.95
CA SER A 102 -17.51 -0.34 3.67
C SER A 102 -16.10 0.23 3.75
N HIS A 103 -15.73 0.85 4.87
CA HIS A 103 -14.35 1.30 5.13
C HIS A 103 -13.36 0.13 5.15
N GLY A 104 -13.70 -0.94 5.87
CA GLY A 104 -12.88 -2.15 5.91
C GLY A 104 -12.74 -2.82 4.54
N MET A 105 -13.83 -2.91 3.78
CA MET A 105 -13.79 -3.41 2.39
C MET A 105 -12.93 -2.53 1.49
N GLY A 106 -13.03 -1.21 1.60
CA GLY A 106 -12.21 -0.27 0.84
C GLY A 106 -10.72 -0.50 1.08
N ALA A 107 -10.31 -0.68 2.34
CA ALA A 107 -8.92 -1.00 2.69
C ALA A 107 -8.48 -2.36 2.14
N VAL A 108 -9.31 -3.41 2.26
CA VAL A 108 -8.99 -4.74 1.72
C VAL A 108 -8.83 -4.70 0.21
N PHE A 109 -9.79 -4.11 -0.53
CA PHE A 109 -9.71 -4.04 -1.98
C PHE A 109 -8.53 -3.21 -2.45
N PHE A 110 -8.25 -2.08 -1.80
CA PHE A 110 -7.05 -1.30 -2.09
C PHE A 110 -5.79 -2.16 -1.97
N GLY A 111 -5.56 -2.78 -0.81
CA GLY A 111 -4.38 -3.60 -0.59
C GLY A 111 -4.32 -4.82 -1.53
N PHE A 112 -5.45 -5.50 -1.74
CA PHE A 112 -5.51 -6.71 -2.56
C PHE A 112 -5.30 -6.44 -4.05
N ILE A 113 -5.91 -5.39 -4.61
CA ILE A 113 -5.77 -5.04 -6.03
C ILE A 113 -4.31 -4.65 -6.32
N TYR A 114 -3.71 -3.80 -5.50
CA TYR A 114 -2.31 -3.41 -5.69
C TYR A 114 -1.34 -4.57 -5.45
N LEU A 115 -1.61 -5.44 -4.47
CA LEU A 115 -0.83 -6.66 -4.27
C LEU A 115 -0.91 -7.59 -5.49
N TRP A 116 -2.12 -7.80 -6.03
CA TRP A 116 -2.34 -8.63 -7.21
C TRP A 116 -1.61 -8.09 -8.44
N ILE A 117 -1.73 -6.79 -8.72
CA ILE A 117 -1.01 -6.14 -9.82
C ILE A 117 0.50 -6.26 -9.61
N GLY A 118 1.01 -5.95 -8.42
CA GLY A 118 2.44 -5.98 -8.14
C GLY A 118 3.06 -7.38 -8.23
N ILE A 119 2.32 -8.43 -7.87
CA ILE A 119 2.77 -9.82 -8.04
C ILE A 119 2.78 -10.18 -9.53
N SER A 120 1.67 -9.88 -10.23
CA SER A 120 1.42 -10.32 -11.61
C SER A 120 2.34 -9.61 -12.60
N ASP A 121 2.41 -8.28 -12.52
CA ASP A 121 3.21 -7.45 -13.41
C ASP A 121 3.60 -6.14 -12.72
N PHE A 122 4.72 -6.17 -12.00
CA PHE A 122 5.28 -4.96 -11.40
C PHE A 122 5.79 -3.97 -12.45
N GLY A 123 6.18 -4.45 -13.65
CA GLY A 123 6.60 -3.61 -14.76
C GLY A 123 5.45 -2.73 -15.26
N PHE A 124 4.25 -3.29 -15.39
CA PHE A 124 3.03 -2.54 -15.71
C PHE A 124 2.75 -1.42 -14.71
N LEU A 125 2.95 -1.69 -13.42
CA LEU A 125 2.76 -0.70 -12.36
C LEU A 125 3.74 0.47 -12.48
N LEU A 126 5.00 0.21 -12.84
CA LEU A 126 6.01 1.25 -13.07
C LEU A 126 5.85 1.99 -14.40
N ALA A 127 5.43 1.29 -15.45
CA ALA A 127 5.19 1.89 -16.76
C ALA A 127 4.01 2.87 -16.73
N ASN A 128 3.08 2.70 -15.78
CA ASN A 128 1.95 3.59 -15.59
C ASN A 128 2.28 4.68 -14.57
N TRP A 129 2.38 5.93 -15.04
CA TRP A 129 2.70 7.09 -14.21
C TRP A 129 1.70 7.35 -13.06
N LEU A 130 0.49 6.78 -13.10
CA LEU A 130 -0.56 7.03 -12.13
C LEU A 130 -0.63 5.98 -11.02
N LEU A 131 -0.42 4.69 -11.32
CA LEU A 131 -0.74 3.60 -10.38
C LEU A 131 0.09 3.66 -9.10
N LEU A 132 1.41 3.82 -9.18
CA LEU A 132 2.25 3.89 -7.97
C LEU A 132 1.97 5.17 -7.16
N PRO A 133 1.96 6.38 -7.76
CA PRO A 133 1.62 7.59 -7.02
C PRO A 133 0.21 7.58 -6.42
N LEU A 134 -0.76 6.96 -7.09
CA LEU A 134 -2.12 6.84 -6.57
C LEU A 134 -2.17 5.98 -5.29
N ALA A 135 -1.37 4.91 -5.22
CA ALA A 135 -1.23 4.13 -3.99
C ALA A 135 -0.71 4.99 -2.82
N ILE A 136 0.25 5.88 -3.08
CA ILE A 136 0.77 6.83 -2.08
C ILE A 136 -0.32 7.82 -1.65
N VAL A 137 -1.02 8.45 -2.61
CA VAL A 137 -2.07 9.44 -2.31
C VAL A 137 -3.18 8.83 -1.46
N ILE A 138 -3.65 7.63 -1.82
CA ILE A 138 -4.65 6.92 -1.02
C ILE A 138 -4.09 6.60 0.36
N SER A 139 -2.85 6.13 0.44
CA SER A 139 -2.23 5.75 1.71
C SER A 139 -2.08 6.93 2.67
N LEU A 140 -1.60 8.06 2.17
CA LEU A 140 -1.45 9.30 2.94
C LEU A 140 -2.82 9.89 3.32
N SER A 141 -3.83 9.76 2.47
CA SER A 141 -5.19 10.18 2.81
C SER A 141 -5.74 9.38 3.99
N TYR A 142 -5.53 8.06 3.99
CA TYR A 142 -5.85 7.20 5.13
C TYR A 142 -5.04 7.58 6.38
N LEU A 143 -3.76 7.94 6.23
CA LEU A 143 -2.92 8.37 7.35
C LEU A 143 -3.43 9.65 7.99
N ILE A 144 -3.81 10.64 7.18
CA ILE A 144 -4.38 11.91 7.66
C ILE A 144 -5.70 11.65 8.40
N LEU A 145 -6.57 10.81 7.84
CA LEU A 145 -7.81 10.42 8.50
C LEU A 145 -7.54 9.69 9.83
N SER A 146 -6.55 8.80 9.87
CA SER A 146 -6.23 8.03 11.06
C SER A 146 -5.67 8.90 12.19
N LEU A 147 -4.85 9.89 11.85
CA LEU A 147 -4.31 10.87 12.79
C LEU A 147 -5.38 11.81 13.34
N ARG A 148 -6.41 12.12 12.54
CA ARG A 148 -7.41 13.13 12.92
C ARG A 148 -8.65 12.55 13.59
N PHE A 149 -9.12 11.38 13.15
CA PHE A 149 -10.44 10.87 13.51
C PHE A 149 -10.42 9.48 14.14
N TRP A 150 -9.31 8.75 14.05
CA TRP A 150 -9.23 7.37 14.55
C TRP A 150 -8.31 7.29 15.78
N PHE A 151 -7.69 6.13 15.99
CA PHE A 151 -6.85 5.83 17.16
C PHE A 151 -5.48 5.29 16.73
N SER A 152 -4.55 5.17 17.68
CA SER A 152 -3.14 4.92 17.40
C SER A 152 -2.84 3.61 16.65
N LYS A 153 -3.61 2.54 16.89
CA LYS A 153 -3.34 1.21 16.30
C LYS A 153 -3.39 1.19 14.76
N PRO A 154 -4.47 1.64 14.09
CA PRO A 154 -4.49 1.74 12.63
C PRO A 154 -3.45 2.73 12.10
N THR A 155 -3.19 3.83 12.82
CA THR A 155 -2.17 4.81 12.42
C THR A 155 -0.79 4.19 12.28
N ILE A 156 -0.37 3.30 13.17
CA ILE A 156 0.94 2.63 13.06
C ILE A 156 1.03 1.80 11.77
N GLY A 157 0.02 0.96 11.49
CA GLY A 157 0.02 0.12 10.30
C GLY A 157 -0.03 0.93 9.00
N ILE A 158 -0.82 2.00 8.97
CA ILE A 158 -0.92 2.90 7.82
C ILE A 158 0.36 3.71 7.61
N SER A 159 1.03 4.13 8.69
CA SER A 159 2.35 4.78 8.60
C SER A 159 3.39 3.86 7.98
N ILE A 160 3.43 2.59 8.41
CA ILE A 160 4.33 1.59 7.83
C ILE A 160 4.05 1.45 6.32
N ALA A 161 2.79 1.23 5.94
CA ALA A 161 2.41 1.12 4.53
C ALA A 161 2.78 2.37 3.71
N SER A 162 2.53 3.56 4.25
CA SER A 162 2.86 4.83 3.59
C SER A 162 4.35 4.97 3.35
N VAL A 163 5.18 4.65 4.35
CA VAL A 163 6.65 4.65 4.20
C VAL A 163 7.10 3.64 3.16
N MET A 164 6.51 2.43 3.14
CA MET A 164 6.84 1.40 2.16
C MET A 164 6.49 1.82 0.72
N PHE A 165 5.31 2.41 0.49
CA PHE A 165 4.92 2.89 -0.83
C PHE A 165 5.80 4.06 -1.31
N VAL A 166 6.11 5.02 -0.43
CA VAL A 166 7.01 6.13 -0.76
C VAL A 166 8.41 5.62 -1.05
N ALA A 167 8.95 4.72 -0.22
CA ALA A 167 10.27 4.13 -0.44
C ALA A 167 10.32 3.35 -1.76
N SER A 168 9.28 2.55 -2.06
CA SER A 168 9.15 1.85 -3.34
C SER A 168 9.21 2.81 -4.54
N TYR A 169 8.47 3.92 -4.48
CA TYR A 169 8.48 4.95 -5.52
C TYR A 169 9.87 5.55 -5.70
N VAL A 170 10.48 6.02 -4.60
CA VAL A 170 11.81 6.65 -4.62
C VAL A 170 12.85 5.68 -5.18
N THR A 171 12.86 4.43 -4.73
CA THR A 171 13.77 3.41 -5.26
C THR A 171 13.54 3.15 -6.75
N SER A 172 12.28 3.09 -7.20
CA SER A 172 11.98 2.91 -8.63
C SER A 172 12.35 4.10 -9.50
N TRP A 173 12.27 5.31 -8.95
CA TRP A 173 12.59 6.55 -9.66
C TRP A 173 14.09 6.70 -9.88
N LEU A 174 14.92 6.21 -8.96
CA LEU A 174 16.38 6.26 -9.09
C LEU A 174 16.95 5.37 -10.21
N ILE A 175 16.14 4.47 -10.78
CA ILE A 175 16.57 3.51 -11.81
C ILE A 175 15.90 3.71 -13.17
N GLN A 176 14.94 4.64 -13.27
CA GLN A 176 14.34 5.08 -14.53
C GLN A 176 15.26 6.08 -15.23
#